data_AF-A0A497S270-F1
#
_entry.id   AF-A0A497S270-F1
#
_cell.length_a   1.000
_cell.length_b   1.000
_cell.length_c   1.000
_cell.angle_alpha   90.00
_cell.angle_beta   90.00
_cell.angle_gamma   90.00
#
_symmetry.space_group_name_H-M   'P 1'
#
loop_
_entity.id
_entity.type
_entity.pdbx_description
1 polymer ?
#
loop_
_entity_poly.entity_id
_entity_poly.type
_entity_poly.pdbx_seq_one_letter_code
_entity_poly.pdbx_strand_id
1 'polypeptide(L)'
;MQLRPLSLVLLVILLTGCVTEKTRTVTTIKYVCPDKSIVSDPERCEREEPKEVVITRYVCPDGTYTEKPENCPEPEPFLVEVMRYVCHDGSIVNSSEDCPLPDLGISATSIPATTAITTIPTTTTTTTTQPTICADLGCPPGTKFVGSKSSNRYHHCDCRYAKRIKPENIICFSSKRDAESKGYLPCGVCIKE
;
A
#
# COMPACT_ATOMS: atom_id res chain seq x y z
N MET A 1 -68.36 -85.75 32.58
CA MET A 1 -67.74 -84.78 31.65
C MET A 1 -66.51 -84.19 32.33
N GLN A 2 -65.35 -84.79 32.14
CA GLN A 2 -64.07 -84.29 32.66
C GLN A 2 -63.29 -83.76 31.44
N LEU A 3 -63.32 -82.44 31.22
CA LEU A 3 -62.53 -81.80 30.17
C LEU A 3 -61.05 -81.99 30.53
N ARG A 4 -60.30 -82.69 29.68
CA ARG A 4 -58.87 -82.97 29.89
C ARG A 4 -58.10 -81.64 30.01
N PRO A 5 -57.25 -81.47 31.04
CA PRO A 5 -56.54 -80.20 31.29
C PRO A 5 -55.62 -79.81 30.13
N LEU A 6 -55.16 -80.78 29.34
CA LEU A 6 -54.33 -80.54 28.15
C LEU A 6 -55.05 -79.75 27.05
N SER A 7 -56.38 -79.88 26.94
CA SER A 7 -57.17 -79.15 25.92
C SER A 7 -57.42 -77.70 26.30
N LEU A 8 -57.48 -77.40 27.60
CA LEU A 8 -57.65 -76.02 28.08
C LEU A 8 -56.32 -75.26 28.00
N VAL A 9 -55.20 -75.93 28.28
CA VAL A 9 -53.85 -75.37 28.12
C VAL A 9 -53.55 -75.06 26.65
N LEU A 10 -53.94 -75.92 25.70
CA LEU A 10 -53.78 -75.65 24.27
C LEU A 10 -54.63 -74.45 23.79
N LEU A 11 -55.84 -74.30 24.34
CA LEU A 11 -56.74 -73.20 24.00
C LEU A 11 -56.26 -71.86 24.59
N VAL A 12 -55.65 -71.88 25.78
CA VAL A 12 -55.02 -70.70 26.38
C VAL A 12 -53.76 -70.28 25.60
N ILE A 13 -52.93 -71.24 25.15
CA ILE A 13 -51.74 -70.94 24.33
C ILE A 13 -52.12 -70.31 22.97
N LEU A 14 -53.23 -70.75 22.36
CA LEU A 14 -53.74 -70.15 21.12
C LEU A 14 -54.36 -68.75 21.33
N LEU A 15 -54.93 -68.47 22.50
CA LEU A 15 -55.47 -67.14 22.85
C LEU A 15 -54.40 -66.14 23.33
N THR A 16 -53.25 -66.62 23.80
CA THR A 16 -52.07 -65.79 24.14
C THR A 16 -51.09 -65.64 22.97
N GLY A 17 -51.49 -66.04 21.75
CA GLY A 17 -50.72 -65.82 20.54
C GLY A 17 -50.29 -64.36 20.45
N CYS A 18 -49.02 -64.11 20.75
CA CYS A 18 -48.45 -62.78 20.87
C CYS A 18 -48.72 -62.00 19.58
N VAL A 19 -49.54 -60.95 19.68
CA VAL A 19 -49.57 -59.88 18.68
C VAL A 19 -48.25 -59.12 18.84
N THR A 20 -47.17 -59.67 18.30
CA THR A 20 -45.93 -58.93 18.09
C THR A 20 -46.14 -58.05 16.87
N GLU A 21 -46.84 -56.94 17.07
CA GLU A 21 -46.97 -55.90 16.07
C GLU A 21 -45.57 -55.32 15.84
N LYS A 22 -44.95 -55.69 14.71
CA LYS A 22 -43.63 -55.23 14.31
C LYS A 22 -43.76 -53.75 13.93
N THR A 23 -43.69 -52.87 14.91
CA THR A 23 -43.70 -51.42 14.71
C THR A 23 -42.47 -51.03 13.90
N ARG A 24 -42.68 -50.82 12.60
CA ARG A 24 -41.64 -50.33 11.70
C ARG A 24 -41.48 -48.83 11.97
N THR A 25 -40.45 -48.46 12.70
CA THR A 25 -40.08 -47.06 12.90
C THR A 25 -39.56 -46.50 11.57
N VAL A 26 -40.29 -45.53 11.00
CA VAL A 26 -39.87 -44.80 9.80
C VAL A 26 -39.27 -43.47 10.26
N THR A 27 -37.96 -43.44 10.45
CA THR A 27 -37.25 -42.21 10.81
C THR A 27 -37.09 -41.34 9.56
N THR A 28 -37.83 -40.23 9.48
CA THR A 28 -37.71 -39.26 8.37
C THR A 28 -36.77 -38.15 8.80
N ILE A 29 -35.62 -38.04 8.13
CA ILE A 29 -34.67 -36.94 8.35
C ILE A 29 -35.19 -35.70 7.63
N LYS A 30 -35.14 -34.55 8.31
CA LYS A 30 -35.49 -33.23 7.78
C LYS A 30 -34.28 -32.32 7.88
N TYR A 31 -34.12 -31.44 6.90
CA TYR A 31 -33.01 -30.50 6.82
C TYR A 31 -33.55 -29.08 6.97
N VAL A 32 -32.80 -28.23 7.68
CA VAL A 32 -33.14 -26.82 7.88
C VAL A 32 -32.25 -25.99 6.95
N CYS A 33 -32.86 -25.24 6.04
CA CYS A 33 -32.16 -24.38 5.10
C CYS A 33 -31.73 -23.04 5.77
N PRO A 34 -30.83 -22.26 5.15
CA PRO A 34 -30.36 -20.97 5.71
C PRO A 34 -31.47 -19.93 5.93
N ASP A 35 -32.54 -19.99 5.13
CA ASP A 35 -33.76 -19.18 5.25
C ASP A 35 -34.71 -19.68 6.35
N LYS A 36 -34.33 -20.75 7.07
CA LYS A 36 -35.10 -21.46 8.12
C LYS A 36 -36.27 -22.30 7.60
N SER A 37 -36.40 -22.50 6.29
CA SER A 37 -37.35 -23.46 5.75
C SER A 37 -36.91 -24.90 6.06
N ILE A 38 -37.88 -25.83 6.13
CA ILE A 38 -37.62 -27.25 6.43
C ILE A 38 -37.91 -28.08 5.18
N VAL A 39 -36.88 -28.73 4.64
CA VAL A 39 -36.97 -29.56 3.44
C VAL A 39 -36.68 -31.02 3.76
N SER A 40 -37.12 -31.92 2.88
CA SER A 40 -36.85 -33.36 3.02
C SER A 40 -35.56 -33.81 2.31
N ASP A 41 -34.99 -32.92 1.52
CA ASP A 41 -33.79 -33.14 0.72
C ASP A 41 -32.95 -31.86 0.76
N PRO A 42 -31.67 -31.91 1.17
CA PRO A 42 -30.82 -30.73 1.30
C PRO A 42 -30.58 -30.00 -0.03
N GLU A 43 -30.74 -30.65 -1.19
CA GLU A 43 -30.59 -29.99 -2.50
C GLU A 43 -31.75 -29.05 -2.84
N ARG A 44 -32.87 -29.15 -2.11
CA ARG A 44 -34.02 -28.24 -2.28
C ARG A 44 -33.87 -26.92 -1.54
N CYS A 45 -32.80 -26.72 -0.78
CA CYS A 45 -32.51 -25.39 -0.25
C CYS A 45 -32.13 -24.47 -1.40
N GLU A 46 -32.93 -23.41 -1.61
CA GLU A 46 -32.57 -22.33 -2.53
C GLU A 46 -31.26 -21.70 -2.03
N ARG A 47 -30.16 -22.01 -2.71
CA ARG A 47 -28.89 -21.32 -2.51
C ARG A 47 -29.01 -20.03 -3.29
N GLU A 48 -29.24 -18.91 -2.60
CA GLU A 48 -29.08 -17.61 -3.24
C GLU A 48 -27.63 -17.52 -3.74
N GLU A 49 -27.47 -17.47 -5.06
CA GLU A 49 -26.16 -17.18 -5.64
C GLU A 49 -25.71 -15.83 -5.08
N PRO A 50 -24.50 -15.73 -4.51
CA PRO A 50 -24.01 -14.47 -4.01
C PRO A 50 -23.95 -13.51 -5.19
N LYS A 51 -24.85 -12.52 -5.23
CA LYS A 51 -24.79 -11.45 -6.22
C LYS A 51 -23.46 -10.75 -6.00
N GLU A 52 -22.52 -11.00 -6.90
CA GLU A 52 -21.22 -10.35 -6.87
C GLU A 52 -21.44 -8.85 -7.11
N VAL A 53 -21.45 -8.08 -6.02
CA VAL A 53 -21.64 -6.63 -6.08
C VAL A 53 -20.29 -6.02 -6.48
N VAL A 54 -20.08 -5.91 -7.80
CA VAL A 54 -18.90 -5.24 -8.36
C VAL A 54 -19.07 -3.72 -8.20
N ILE A 55 -18.43 -3.14 -7.18
CA ILE A 55 -18.46 -1.69 -6.95
C ILE A 55 -17.37 -1.03 -7.80
N THR A 56 -17.78 -0.29 -8.84
CA THR A 56 -16.86 0.51 -9.65
C THR A 56 -16.56 1.83 -8.94
N ARG A 57 -15.28 2.12 -8.70
CA ARG A 57 -14.80 3.41 -8.16
C ARG A 57 -13.81 4.05 -9.13
N TYR A 58 -13.83 5.36 -9.23
CA TYR A 58 -12.91 6.18 -10.02
C TYR A 58 -11.81 6.74 -9.12
N VAL A 59 -10.61 6.91 -9.66
CA VAL A 59 -9.46 7.51 -8.95
C VAL A 59 -9.32 8.96 -9.38
N CYS A 60 -9.39 9.89 -8.44
CA CYS A 60 -9.25 11.32 -8.69
C CYS A 60 -7.76 11.74 -8.77
N PRO A 61 -7.44 12.92 -9.32
CA PRO A 61 -6.05 13.40 -9.46
C PRO A 61 -5.30 13.54 -8.12
N ASP A 62 -6.02 13.79 -7.03
CA ASP A 62 -5.50 13.84 -5.66
C ASP A 62 -5.28 12.45 -5.02
N GLY A 63 -5.67 11.38 -5.72
CA GLY A 63 -5.57 9.99 -5.28
C GLY A 63 -6.77 9.47 -4.47
N THR A 64 -7.83 10.27 -4.31
CA THR A 64 -9.07 9.82 -3.66
C THR A 64 -9.94 8.98 -4.58
N TYR A 65 -10.97 8.30 -4.03
CA TYR A 65 -11.87 7.44 -4.78
C TYR A 65 -13.31 7.96 -4.76
N THR A 66 -13.98 7.97 -5.91
CA THR A 66 -15.37 8.44 -6.05
C THR A 66 -16.22 7.44 -6.84
N GLU A 67 -17.54 7.51 -6.68
CA GLU A 67 -18.48 6.68 -7.45
C GLU A 67 -18.73 7.22 -8.86
N LYS A 68 -18.46 8.52 -9.08
CA LYS A 68 -18.61 9.19 -10.37
C LYS A 68 -17.45 10.17 -10.62
N PRO A 69 -17.02 10.34 -11.88
CA PRO A 69 -15.92 11.26 -12.22
C PRO A 69 -16.19 12.72 -11.85
N GLU A 70 -17.44 13.16 -11.93
CA GLU A 70 -17.89 14.52 -11.61
C GLU A 70 -17.70 14.90 -10.13
N ASN A 71 -17.52 13.92 -9.25
CA ASN A 71 -17.32 14.14 -7.82
C ASN A 71 -15.85 14.33 -7.44
N CYS A 72 -14.93 14.31 -8.41
CA CYS A 72 -13.53 14.55 -8.10
C CYS A 72 -13.31 16.02 -7.72
N PRO A 73 -12.55 16.30 -6.65
CA PRO A 73 -12.20 17.67 -6.29
C PRO A 73 -11.49 18.35 -7.46
N GLU A 74 -11.99 19.51 -7.88
CA GLU A 74 -11.27 20.34 -8.83
C GLU A 74 -10.03 20.91 -8.16
N PRO A 75 -8.85 20.88 -8.82
CA PRO A 75 -7.65 21.46 -8.24
C PRO A 75 -7.85 22.97 -8.10
N GLU A 76 -7.72 23.49 -6.88
CA GLU A 76 -7.69 24.95 -6.70
C GLU A 76 -6.50 25.54 -7.46
N PRO A 77 -6.71 26.60 -8.26
CA PRO A 77 -5.62 27.22 -9.00
C PRO A 77 -4.64 27.85 -8.02
N PHE A 78 -3.48 27.21 -7.84
CA PHE A 78 -2.39 27.80 -7.09
C PHE A 78 -1.79 28.95 -7.91
N LEU A 79 -2.22 30.18 -7.64
CA LEU A 79 -1.61 31.37 -8.23
C LEU A 79 -0.21 31.51 -7.64
N VAL A 80 0.80 31.15 -8.43
CA VAL A 80 2.19 31.45 -8.10
C VAL A 80 2.47 32.89 -8.50
N GLU A 81 2.43 33.81 -7.55
CA GLU A 81 2.94 35.17 -7.76
C GLU A 81 4.48 35.12 -7.84
N VAL A 82 5.02 35.20 -9.06
CA VAL A 82 6.46 35.28 -9.29
C VAL A 82 6.88 36.75 -9.30
N MET A 83 7.45 37.21 -8.19
CA MET A 83 8.06 38.54 -8.11
C MET A 83 9.44 38.51 -8.78
N ARG A 84 9.69 39.44 -9.71
CA ARG A 84 10.99 39.64 -10.36
C ARG A 84 11.45 41.08 -10.20
N TYR A 85 12.75 41.28 -10.15
CA TYR A 85 13.37 42.59 -9.99
C TYR A 85 14.12 42.96 -11.26
N VAL A 86 14.06 44.24 -11.66
CA VAL A 86 14.81 44.78 -12.78
C VAL A 86 15.99 45.58 -12.23
N CYS A 87 17.21 45.15 -12.53
CA CYS A 87 18.44 45.81 -12.11
C CYS A 87 18.73 47.07 -12.94
N HIS A 88 19.70 47.88 -12.51
CA HIS A 88 20.07 49.12 -13.19
C HIS A 88 20.62 48.91 -14.61
N ASP A 89 21.22 47.75 -14.87
CA ASP A 89 21.71 47.34 -16.18
C ASP A 89 20.61 46.75 -17.10
N GLY A 90 19.36 46.69 -16.63
CA GLY A 90 18.22 46.11 -17.33
C GLY A 90 18.07 44.59 -17.21
N SER A 91 18.94 43.92 -16.44
CA SER A 91 18.79 42.48 -16.18
C SER A 91 17.59 42.20 -15.26
N ILE A 92 16.97 41.03 -15.43
CA ILE A 92 15.82 40.58 -14.63
C ILE A 92 16.27 39.44 -13.72
N VAL A 93 16.15 39.64 -12.42
CA VAL A 93 16.62 38.71 -11.38
C VAL A 93 15.49 38.31 -10.43
N ASN A 94 15.71 37.23 -9.68
CA ASN A 94 14.73 36.71 -8.73
C ASN A 94 14.85 37.35 -7.33
N SER A 95 15.97 37.99 -7.01
CA SER A 95 16.20 38.78 -5.79
C SER A 95 16.93 40.08 -6.13
N SER A 96 16.64 41.17 -5.44
CA SER A 96 17.35 42.45 -5.61
C SER A 96 18.84 42.39 -5.28
N GLU A 97 19.27 41.40 -4.48
CA GLU A 97 20.66 41.19 -4.09
C GLU A 97 21.51 40.61 -5.23
N ASP A 98 20.87 39.98 -6.21
CA ASP A 98 21.53 39.43 -7.40
C ASP A 98 21.88 40.51 -8.42
N CYS A 99 21.51 41.77 -8.17
CA CYS A 99 21.85 42.86 -9.07
C CYS A 99 23.36 43.16 -9.03
N PRO A 100 24.03 43.26 -10.19
CA PRO A 100 25.43 43.66 -10.25
C PRO A 100 25.60 45.04 -9.61
N LEU A 101 26.41 45.11 -8.54
CA LEU A 101 26.82 46.39 -7.99
C LEU A 101 27.76 47.07 -8.99
N PRO A 102 27.63 48.39 -9.21
CA PRO A 102 28.61 49.12 -9.99
C PRO A 102 29.96 48.99 -9.29
N ASP A 103 30.94 48.42 -10.00
CA ASP A 103 32.34 48.41 -9.58
C ASP A 103 32.81 49.87 -9.49
N LEU A 104 32.60 50.48 -8.32
CA LEU A 104 33.24 51.73 -7.97
C LEU A 104 34.72 51.38 -7.84
N GLY A 105 35.42 51.49 -8.97
CA GLY A 105 36.82 51.15 -9.16
C GLY A 105 37.74 51.95 -8.24
N ILE A 106 37.73 51.62 -6.95
CA ILE A 106 38.79 51.93 -6.01
C ILE A 106 39.90 50.93 -6.35
N SER A 107 40.72 51.32 -7.33
CA SER A 107 42.01 50.70 -7.59
C SER A 107 42.91 50.90 -6.36
N ALA A 108 42.80 50.00 -5.39
CA ALA A 108 43.82 49.81 -4.37
C ALA A 108 44.90 48.90 -4.97
N THR A 109 45.81 49.51 -5.70
CA THR A 109 47.10 48.93 -6.09
C THR A 109 47.96 48.68 -4.84
N SER A 110 48.75 47.60 -4.90
CA SER A 110 49.81 47.13 -3.96
C SER A 110 49.30 46.05 -2.97
N ILE A 111 49.93 44.89 -2.79
CA ILE A 111 51.34 44.44 -2.87
C ILE A 111 51.35 42.92 -3.17
N PRO A 112 52.36 42.34 -3.87
CA PRO A 112 52.53 40.89 -3.95
C PRO A 112 53.32 40.40 -2.72
N ALA A 113 52.73 39.50 -1.93
CA ALA A 113 53.46 38.76 -0.89
C ALA A 113 53.18 37.27 -1.04
N THR A 114 54.11 36.61 -1.71
CA THR A 114 54.37 35.17 -1.68
C THR A 114 54.46 34.67 -0.24
N THR A 115 53.69 33.65 0.14
CA THR A 115 54.18 32.55 0.97
C THR A 115 53.33 31.31 0.73
N ALA A 116 54.00 30.21 0.40
CA ALA A 116 53.43 28.89 0.21
C ALA A 116 52.73 28.38 1.48
N ILE A 117 51.52 27.86 1.34
CA ILE A 117 50.92 26.94 2.31
C ILE A 117 50.34 25.76 1.54
N THR A 118 51.08 24.65 1.62
CA THR A 118 50.68 23.32 1.19
C THR A 118 49.68 22.77 2.19
N THR A 119 48.39 22.70 1.83
CA THR A 119 47.43 21.84 2.53
C THR A 119 46.20 21.50 1.67
N ILE A 120 46.01 20.19 1.49
CA ILE A 120 44.76 19.43 1.25
C ILE A 120 44.12 19.52 -0.16
N PRO A 121 43.83 18.38 -0.83
CA PRO A 121 42.84 18.35 -1.91
C PRO A 121 41.43 18.53 -1.32
N THR A 122 41.00 19.79 -1.31
CA THR A 122 39.61 20.20 -1.23
C THR A 122 38.87 19.61 -2.43
N THR A 123 38.11 18.53 -2.21
CA THR A 123 37.15 18.09 -3.22
C THR A 123 35.95 19.00 -3.10
N THR A 124 35.77 19.82 -4.12
CA THR A 124 34.80 20.89 -4.29
C THR A 124 33.39 20.44 -3.89
N THR A 125 32.89 21.02 -2.81
CA THR A 125 31.49 21.06 -2.44
C THR A 125 30.73 21.87 -3.49
N THR A 126 30.22 21.21 -4.52
CA THR A 126 29.13 21.76 -5.35
C THR A 126 27.86 21.69 -4.52
N THR A 127 27.61 22.75 -3.77
CA THR A 127 26.34 23.03 -3.10
C THR A 127 25.30 23.37 -4.16
N THR A 128 24.66 22.33 -4.70
CA THR A 128 23.37 22.47 -5.39
C THR A 128 22.31 22.01 -4.40
N THR A 129 21.52 22.97 -3.94
CA THR A 129 20.31 22.82 -3.13
C THR A 129 19.40 21.74 -3.72
N GLN A 130 19.52 20.50 -3.25
CA GLN A 130 18.64 19.38 -3.57
C GLN A 130 18.17 18.78 -2.23
N PRO A 131 16.89 18.39 -2.13
CA PRO A 131 16.14 18.49 -0.92
C PRO A 131 16.55 17.39 0.06
N THR A 132 16.53 17.76 1.34
CA THR A 132 16.92 16.98 2.52
C THR A 132 16.06 15.73 2.77
N ILE A 133 15.32 15.24 1.76
CA ILE A 133 14.28 14.21 1.90
C ILE A 133 14.88 12.85 2.28
N CYS A 134 16.10 12.56 1.81
CA CYS A 134 16.78 11.31 2.18
C CYS A 134 17.29 11.32 3.63
N ALA A 135 17.58 12.50 4.20
CA ALA A 135 18.07 12.60 5.57
C ALA A 135 16.97 12.22 6.58
N ASP A 136 15.71 12.55 6.28
CA ASP A 136 14.54 12.17 7.10
C ASP A 136 14.36 10.65 7.19
N LEU A 137 14.88 9.92 6.20
CA LEU A 137 14.89 8.45 6.16
C LEU A 137 16.14 7.85 6.84
N GLY A 138 16.98 8.66 7.49
CA GLY A 138 18.18 8.22 8.20
C GLY A 138 19.38 7.94 7.29
N CYS A 139 19.38 8.48 6.06
CA CYS A 139 20.48 8.28 5.12
C CYS A 139 21.55 9.38 5.19
N PRO A 140 22.82 9.04 4.91
CA PRO A 140 23.90 10.02 4.89
C PRO A 140 23.74 11.01 3.72
N PRO A 141 24.38 12.19 3.82
CA PRO A 141 24.44 13.16 2.73
C PRO A 141 24.97 12.53 1.42
N GLY A 142 24.43 12.96 0.27
CA GLY A 142 24.78 12.41 -1.04
C GLY A 142 24.00 11.13 -1.42
N THR A 143 23.10 10.66 -0.56
CA THR A 143 22.13 9.63 -0.92
C THR A 143 21.11 10.17 -1.92
N LYS A 144 20.85 9.40 -2.98
CA LYS A 144 19.84 9.73 -4.01
C LYS A 144 18.69 8.74 -4.04
N PHE A 145 18.93 7.52 -3.57
CA PHE A 145 17.96 6.44 -3.59
C PHE A 145 18.00 5.66 -2.27
N VAL A 146 16.87 5.06 -1.91
CA VAL A 146 16.75 4.19 -0.74
C VAL A 146 16.14 2.86 -1.15
N GLY A 147 16.57 1.77 -0.53
CA GLY A 147 15.97 0.45 -0.67
C GLY A 147 15.66 -0.18 0.67
N SER A 148 14.98 -1.32 0.64
CA SER A 148 14.70 -2.10 1.84
C SER A 148 15.66 -3.29 1.96
N LYS A 149 16.02 -3.73 3.16
CA LYS A 149 16.67 -5.04 3.38
C LYS A 149 15.68 -6.18 3.15
N SER A 150 14.40 -5.94 3.41
CA SER A 150 13.33 -6.94 3.30
C SER A 150 12.77 -7.09 1.88
N SER A 151 13.11 -6.17 0.96
CA SER A 151 12.71 -6.25 -0.43
C SER A 151 13.87 -5.83 -1.34
N ASN A 152 14.04 -6.46 -2.48
CA ASN A 152 15.08 -6.11 -3.44
C ASN A 152 14.70 -4.90 -4.31
N ARG A 153 13.99 -3.89 -3.78
CA ARG A 153 13.54 -2.72 -4.55
C ARG A 153 14.16 -1.43 -4.02
N TYR A 154 14.56 -0.55 -4.95
CA TYR A 154 15.05 0.78 -4.64
C TYR A 154 14.08 1.87 -5.14
N HIS A 155 14.08 3.01 -4.46
CA HIS A 155 13.11 4.08 -4.56
C HIS A 155 13.80 5.45 -4.51
N HIS A 156 13.16 6.48 -5.05
CA HIS A 156 13.48 7.85 -4.65
C HIS A 156 13.07 8.11 -3.19
N CYS A 157 13.77 9.01 -2.51
CA CYS A 157 13.54 9.29 -1.09
C CYS A 157 12.16 9.90 -0.80
N ASP A 158 11.54 10.56 -1.79
CA ASP A 158 10.20 11.13 -1.72
C ASP A 158 9.08 10.08 -1.95
N CYS A 159 9.43 8.87 -2.38
CA CYS A 159 8.46 7.84 -2.73
C CYS A 159 7.61 7.42 -1.52
N ARG A 160 6.28 7.31 -1.72
CA ARG A 160 5.36 6.80 -0.70
C ARG A 160 5.76 5.43 -0.12
N TYR A 161 6.41 4.58 -0.94
CA TYR A 161 6.88 3.27 -0.50
C TYR A 161 8.18 3.37 0.30
N ALA A 162 9.07 4.30 -0.06
CA ALA A 162 10.28 4.60 0.71
C ALA A 162 9.95 5.02 2.14
N LYS A 163 8.96 5.90 2.31
CA LYS A 163 8.48 6.38 3.62
C LYS A 163 7.86 5.29 4.51
N ARG A 164 7.51 4.13 3.93
CA ARG A 164 6.95 2.97 4.66
C ARG A 164 7.99 1.91 4.99
N ILE A 165 9.23 2.07 4.54
CA ILE A 165 10.33 1.18 4.91
C ILE A 165 10.64 1.44 6.39
N LYS A 166 10.67 0.38 7.19
CA LYS A 166 11.09 0.50 8.59
C LYS A 166 12.53 1.01 8.64
N PRO A 167 12.89 1.97 9.52
CA PRO A 167 14.24 2.53 9.59
C PRO A 167 15.36 1.47 9.66
N GLU A 168 15.15 0.40 10.43
CA GLU A 168 16.06 -0.75 10.55
C GLU A 168 16.36 -1.48 9.22
N ASN A 169 15.42 -1.40 8.27
CA ASN A 169 15.47 -2.02 6.97
C ASN A 169 15.90 -1.05 5.86
N ILE A 170 16.14 0.23 6.15
CA ILE A 170 16.58 1.17 5.12
C ILE A 170 18.03 0.88 4.71
N ILE A 171 18.28 0.94 3.40
CA ILE A 171 19.61 0.98 2.79
C ILE A 171 19.67 2.18 1.87
N CYS A 172 20.77 2.91 1.91
CA CYS A 172 20.95 4.16 1.16
C CYS A 172 21.92 3.92 -0.01
N PHE A 173 21.58 4.44 -1.18
CA PHE A 173 22.40 4.36 -2.39
C PHE A 173 22.67 5.75 -2.96
N SER A 174 23.90 5.93 -3.45
CA SER A 174 24.33 7.19 -4.07
C SER A 174 23.86 7.32 -5.53
N SER A 175 23.53 6.20 -6.19
CA SER A 175 23.08 6.17 -7.59
C SER A 175 22.26 4.93 -7.93
N LYS A 176 21.53 4.96 -9.06
CA LYS A 176 20.82 3.80 -9.62
C LYS A 176 21.77 2.61 -9.82
N ARG A 177 22.93 2.87 -10.44
CA ARG A 177 23.97 1.87 -10.70
C ARG A 177 24.48 1.20 -9.41
N ASP A 178 24.66 1.96 -8.33
CA ASP A 178 25.06 1.41 -7.02
C ASP A 178 24.00 0.42 -6.50
N ALA A 179 22.71 0.81 -6.53
CA ALA A 179 21.62 -0.07 -6.13
C ALA A 179 21.55 -1.35 -7.01
N GLU A 180 21.59 -1.18 -8.33
CA GLU A 180 21.48 -2.27 -9.31
C GLU A 180 22.68 -3.23 -9.22
N SER A 181 23.89 -2.71 -9.00
CA SER A 181 25.09 -3.54 -8.79
C SER A 181 25.00 -4.42 -7.54
N LYS A 182 24.16 -4.02 -6.57
CA LYS A 182 23.86 -4.78 -5.34
C LYS A 182 22.61 -5.67 -5.50
N GLY A 183 22.05 -5.80 -6.71
CA GLY A 183 20.90 -6.65 -7.01
C GLY A 183 19.54 -6.03 -6.71
N TYR A 184 19.47 -4.72 -6.52
CA TYR A 184 18.19 -4.02 -6.31
C TYR A 184 17.54 -3.65 -7.65
N LEU A 185 16.23 -3.86 -7.71
CA LEU A 185 15.38 -3.55 -8.86
C LEU A 185 14.71 -2.18 -8.69
N PRO A 186 14.45 -1.44 -9.78
CA PRO A 186 13.75 -0.18 -9.72
C PRO A 186 12.32 -0.38 -9.19
N CYS A 187 11.85 0.58 -8.41
CA CYS A 187 10.44 0.66 -8.04
C CYS A 187 9.61 1.08 -9.24
N GLY A 188 8.69 0.23 -9.71
CA GLY A 188 7.82 0.53 -10.86
C GLY A 188 6.83 1.69 -10.67
N VAL A 189 6.86 2.40 -9.53
CA VAL A 189 6.02 3.58 -9.30
C VAL A 189 6.83 4.87 -9.37
N CYS A 190 7.96 4.95 -8.65
CA CYS A 190 8.79 6.17 -8.64
C CYS A 190 9.95 6.14 -9.63
N ILE A 191 10.30 4.96 -10.17
CA ILE A 191 11.41 4.80 -11.11
C ILE A 191 10.83 4.19 -12.38
N LYS A 192 10.48 5.06 -13.32
CA LYS A 192 10.09 4.67 -14.68
C LYS A 192 11.36 4.65 -15.54
N GLU A 193 11.48 3.61 -16.36
CA GLU A 193 12.53 3.50 -17.39
C GLU A 193 12.33 4.55 -18.49
#